data_AF-A0A1A2S911-F1
#
_entry.id   AF-A0A1A2S911-F1
#
_cell.length_a   1.000
_cell.length_b   1.000
_cell.length_c   1.000
_cell.angle_alpha   90.00
_cell.angle_beta   90.00
_cell.angle_gamma   90.00
#
_symmetry.space_group_name_H-M   'P 1'
#
loop_
_entity.id
_entity.type
_entity.pdbx_description
1 polymer ?
#
loop_
_entity_poly.entity_id
_entity_poly.type
_entity_poly.pdbx_seq_one_letter_code
_entity_poly.pdbx_strand_id
1 'polypeptide(L)'
;MSGYVAGAIGGIVGGLAIAVLGMAYGAASGRGLWALPNSIGGIILGPRRADVRRFGVATLVGAALHLLLSAVFGIVIVLLAQDFTHAYLITGLVGGAALWLINYLGIGAIHLGARQVAKLNPVPIALALHLLFGFIASGVAVLIQRP
;
A
#
# COMPACT_ATOMS: atom_id res chain seq x y z
N MET A 1 -7.13 -1.17 -23.17
CA MET A 1 -5.77 -1.08 -22.57
C MET A 1 -5.40 -2.42 -21.95
N SER A 2 -4.13 -2.82 -21.86
CA SER A 2 -3.75 -4.14 -21.31
C SER A 2 -3.97 -4.23 -19.79
N GLY A 3 -4.15 -5.46 -19.29
CA GLY A 3 -4.27 -5.79 -17.87
C GLY A 3 -3.17 -5.19 -16.99
N TYR A 4 -1.92 -5.32 -17.46
CA TYR A 4 -0.74 -4.79 -16.81
C TYR A 4 -0.80 -3.27 -16.58
N VAL A 5 -1.12 -2.49 -17.62
CA VAL A 5 -1.12 -1.02 -17.48
C VAL A 5 -2.31 -0.59 -16.62
N ALA A 6 -3.48 -1.21 -16.78
CA ALA A 6 -4.65 -0.90 -15.96
C ALA A 6 -4.43 -1.25 -14.48
N GLY A 7 -3.81 -2.39 -14.20
CA GLY A 7 -3.44 -2.80 -12.85
C GLY A 7 -2.36 -1.91 -12.24
N ALA A 8 -1.35 -1.50 -13.01
CA ALA A 8 -0.34 -0.57 -12.54
C ALA A 8 -0.96 0.79 -12.15
N ILE A 9 -1.80 1.36 -13.03
CA ILE A 9 -2.49 2.64 -12.76
C ILE A 9 -3.44 2.51 -11.58
N GLY A 10 -4.28 1.47 -11.55
CA GLY A 10 -5.20 1.22 -10.44
C GLY A 10 -4.45 1.05 -9.12
N GLY A 11 -3.37 0.27 -9.12
CA GLY A 11 -2.48 0.09 -7.99
C GLY A 11 -1.90 1.41 -7.50
N ILE A 12 -1.31 2.22 -8.39
CA ILE A 12 -0.75 3.54 -8.03
C ILE A 12 -1.83 4.45 -7.44
N VAL A 13 -3.01 4.55 -8.06
CA VAL A 13 -4.11 5.40 -7.58
C VAL A 13 -4.59 4.93 -6.20
N GLY A 14 -4.81 3.62 -6.03
CA GLY A 14 -5.18 3.04 -4.73
C GLY A 14 -4.10 3.28 -3.68
N GLY A 15 -2.83 3.10 -4.04
CA GLY A 15 -1.69 3.31 -3.17
C GLY A 15 -1.56 4.76 -2.71
N LEU A 16 -1.68 5.72 -3.62
CA LEU A 16 -1.68 7.14 -3.30
C LEU A 16 -2.84 7.51 -2.37
N ALA A 17 -4.05 7.01 -2.64
CA ALA A 17 -5.22 7.28 -1.81
C ALA A 17 -4.99 6.82 -0.36
N ILE A 18 -4.50 5.60 -0.15
CA ILE A 18 -4.26 5.07 1.20
C ILE A 18 -3.04 5.72 1.87
N ALA A 19 -2.04 6.15 1.09
CA ALA A 19 -0.89 6.88 1.60
C ALA A 19 -1.31 8.24 2.16
N VAL A 20 -2.15 8.98 1.42
CA VAL A 20 -2.72 10.26 1.88
C VAL A 20 -3.51 10.07 3.17
N LEU A 21 -4.40 9.07 3.23
CA LEU A 21 -5.18 8.78 4.43
C LEU A 21 -4.28 8.36 5.61
N GLY A 22 -3.28 7.52 5.38
CA GLY A 22 -2.33 7.08 6.39
C GLY A 22 -1.49 8.24 6.95
N MET A 23 -1.03 9.15 6.08
CA MET A 23 -0.31 10.36 6.47
C MET A 23 -1.21 11.33 7.25
N ALA A 24 -2.45 11.55 6.80
CA ALA A 24 -3.43 12.38 7.50
C ALA A 24 -3.74 11.83 8.89
N TYR A 25 -3.94 10.51 9.00
CA TYR A 25 -4.11 9.84 10.29
C TYR A 25 -2.86 9.94 11.18
N GLY A 26 -1.66 9.84 10.60
CA GLY A 26 -0.39 10.07 11.30
C GLY A 26 -0.25 11.48 11.87
N ALA A 27 -0.66 12.50 11.11
CA ALA A 27 -0.70 13.88 11.57
C ALA A 27 -1.74 14.08 12.69
N ALA A 28 -2.98 13.60 12.49
CA ALA A 28 -4.06 13.73 13.47
C ALA A 28 -3.78 13.00 14.81
N SER A 29 -3.00 11.92 14.78
CA SER A 29 -2.60 11.15 15.97
C SER A 29 -1.30 11.63 16.63
N GLY A 30 -0.72 12.77 16.18
CA GLY A 30 0.50 13.35 16.76
C GLY A 30 1.81 12.61 16.42
N ARG A 31 1.76 11.60 15.55
CA ARG A 31 2.96 10.88 15.06
C ARG A 31 3.75 11.72 14.06
N GLY A 32 3.07 12.61 13.36
CA GLY A 32 3.63 13.48 12.33
C GLY A 32 3.27 13.01 10.92
N LEU A 33 3.18 13.95 9.99
CA LEU A 33 2.76 13.72 8.61
C LEU A 33 3.66 12.71 7.88
N TRP A 34 4.96 12.79 8.13
CA TRP A 34 5.98 11.99 7.44
C TRP A 34 6.30 10.66 8.12
N ALA A 35 5.66 10.35 9.25
CA ALA A 35 6.01 9.19 10.06
C ALA A 35 5.84 7.88 9.29
N LEU A 36 4.75 7.74 8.55
CA LEU A 36 4.46 6.56 7.74
C LEU A 36 5.50 6.36 6.61
N PRO A 37 5.70 7.31 5.67
CA PRO A 37 6.69 7.13 4.60
C PRO A 37 8.12 6.98 5.15
N ASN A 38 8.49 7.68 6.22
CA ASN A 38 9.82 7.53 6.82
C ASN A 38 10.03 6.15 7.44
N SER A 39 8.99 5.60 8.07
CA SER A 39 9.02 4.24 8.63
C SER A 39 9.21 3.21 7.51
N ILE A 40 8.49 3.36 6.40
CA ILE A 40 8.64 2.50 5.21
C ILE A 40 10.07 2.61 4.65
N GLY A 41 10.60 3.83 4.49
CA GLY A 41 11.98 4.04 4.05
C GLY A 41 13.02 3.45 5.01
N GLY A 42 12.72 3.43 6.32
CA GLY A 42 13.54 2.82 7.35
C GLY A 42 13.66 1.29 7.25
N ILE A 43 12.75 0.61 6.52
CA ILE A 43 12.90 -0.82 6.18
C ILE A 43 14.15 -1.02 5.33
N ILE A 44 14.43 -0.10 4.41
CA ILE A 44 15.58 -0.18 3.48
C ILE A 44 16.83 0.49 4.06
N LEU A 45 16.68 1.70 4.60
CA LEU A 45 17.82 2.53 5.05
C LEU A 45 18.29 2.22 6.47
N GLY A 46 17.53 1.43 7.21
CA GLY A 46 17.75 1.11 8.62
C GLY A 46 17.05 2.09 9.59
N PRO A 47 16.61 1.60 10.77
CA PRO A 47 15.73 2.35 11.68
C PRO A 47 16.37 3.59 12.33
N ARG A 48 17.71 3.66 12.42
CA ARG A 48 18.42 4.79 13.06
C ARG A 48 18.50 6.05 12.19
N ARG A 49 18.12 5.97 10.91
CA ARG A 49 18.25 7.07 9.93
C ARG A 49 16.91 7.77 9.61
N ALA A 50 15.82 7.36 10.24
CA ALA A 50 14.50 7.94 10.02
C ALA A 50 14.15 8.90 11.18
N ASP A 51 14.38 10.20 10.99
CA ASP A 51 13.61 11.20 11.75
C ASP A 51 12.17 11.10 11.26
N VAL A 52 11.30 10.47 12.06
CA VAL A 52 9.92 10.17 11.67
C VAL A 52 9.06 11.43 11.47
N ARG A 53 9.52 12.62 11.88
CA ARG A 53 8.72 13.85 11.81
C ARG A 53 9.11 14.80 10.67
N ARG A 54 10.28 14.62 10.06
CA ARG A 54 10.79 15.52 9.01
C ARG A 54 10.80 14.87 7.65
N PHE A 55 10.56 15.67 6.62
CA PHE A 55 10.76 15.25 5.26
C PHE A 55 12.26 15.06 4.98
N GLY A 56 12.63 14.00 4.26
CA GLY A 56 14.02 13.74 3.87
C GLY A 56 14.19 12.50 3.00
N VAL A 57 15.41 11.99 2.92
CA VAL A 57 15.77 10.82 2.08
C VAL A 57 14.93 9.59 2.42
N ALA A 58 14.69 9.33 3.71
CA ALA A 58 13.82 8.24 4.14
C ALA A 58 12.38 8.39 3.61
N THR A 59 11.86 9.62 3.52
CA THR A 59 10.53 9.89 2.95
C THR A 59 10.49 9.51 1.48
N LEU A 60 11.50 9.93 0.72
CA LEU A 60 11.59 9.67 -0.72
C LEU A 60 11.72 8.18 -1.01
N VAL A 61 12.59 7.47 -0.27
CA VAL A 61 12.76 6.02 -0.41
C VAL A 61 11.47 5.28 -0.04
N GLY A 62 10.82 5.68 1.06
CA GLY A 62 9.56 5.09 1.48
C GLY A 62 8.43 5.31 0.48
N ALA A 63 8.30 6.52 -0.07
CA ALA A 63 7.29 6.84 -1.08
C ALA A 63 7.55 6.10 -2.40
N ALA A 64 8.81 6.03 -2.85
CA ALA A 64 9.19 5.28 -4.04
C ALA A 64 8.90 3.78 -3.88
N LEU A 65 9.26 3.20 -2.73
CA LEU A 65 8.97 1.80 -2.43
C LEU A 65 7.45 1.55 -2.40
N HIS A 66 6.69 2.43 -1.74
CA HIS A 66 5.24 2.32 -1.68
C HIS A 66 4.60 2.39 -3.07
N LEU A 67 5.01 3.33 -3.92
CA LEU A 67 4.52 3.45 -5.30
C LEU A 67 4.84 2.22 -6.15
N LEU A 68 6.08 1.72 -6.08
CA LEU A 68 6.50 0.52 -6.81
C LEU A 68 5.67 -0.69 -6.40
N LEU A 69 5.56 -0.96 -5.09
CA LEU A 69 4.78 -2.07 -4.58
C LEU A 69 3.29 -1.92 -4.92
N SER A 70 2.75 -0.71 -4.84
CA SER A 70 1.35 -0.43 -5.21
C SER A 70 1.08 -0.81 -6.67
N ALA A 71 1.97 -0.43 -7.59
CA ALA A 71 1.86 -0.79 -9.01
C ALA A 71 1.94 -2.31 -9.20
N VAL A 72 2.92 -2.98 -8.59
CA VAL A 72 3.11 -4.43 -8.70
C VAL A 72 1.90 -5.21 -8.17
N PHE A 73 1.41 -4.88 -6.97
CA PHE A 73 0.25 -5.58 -6.41
C PHE A 73 -1.03 -5.24 -7.16
N GLY A 74 -1.18 -4.02 -7.68
CA GLY A 74 -2.28 -3.68 -8.57
C GLY A 74 -2.30 -4.53 -9.84
N ILE A 75 -1.15 -4.75 -10.48
CA ILE A 75 -1.00 -5.67 -11.61
C ILE A 75 -1.45 -7.08 -11.21
N VAL A 76 -0.92 -7.62 -10.12
CA VAL A 76 -1.25 -8.98 -9.66
C VAL A 76 -2.75 -9.14 -9.42
N ILE A 77 -3.39 -8.20 -8.71
CA ILE A 77 -4.83 -8.23 -8.43
C ILE A 77 -5.64 -8.22 -9.73
N VAL A 78 -5.29 -7.35 -10.68
CA VAL A 78 -6.03 -7.22 -11.94
C VAL A 78 -5.86 -8.43 -12.84
N LEU A 79 -4.65 -8.99 -12.94
CA LEU A 79 -4.44 -10.22 -13.71
C LEU A 79 -5.17 -11.40 -13.09
N LEU A 80 -5.18 -11.52 -11.76
CA LEU A 80 -5.98 -12.54 -11.07
C LEU A 80 -7.48 -12.40 -11.37
N ALA A 81 -7.97 -11.16 -11.38
CA ALA A 81 -9.35 -10.88 -11.76
C ALA A 81 -9.63 -11.21 -13.23
N GLN A 82 -8.70 -10.90 -14.12
CA GLN A 82 -8.85 -11.10 -15.55
C GLN A 82 -8.82 -12.55 -15.97
N ASP A 83 -7.82 -13.28 -15.48
CA ASP A 83 -7.48 -14.60 -16.00
C ASP A 83 -8.20 -15.72 -15.25
N PHE A 84 -8.71 -15.46 -14.04
CA PHE A 84 -9.26 -16.51 -13.18
C PHE A 84 -10.66 -16.23 -12.64
N THR A 85 -10.90 -15.07 -12.01
CA THR A 85 -12.16 -14.89 -11.25
C THR A 85 -13.25 -14.17 -12.03
N HIS A 86 -12.87 -13.27 -12.94
CA HIS A 86 -13.71 -12.27 -13.62
C HIS A 86 -14.50 -11.34 -12.67
N ALA A 87 -14.25 -11.42 -11.36
CA ALA A 87 -14.96 -10.69 -10.30
C ALA A 87 -14.06 -9.59 -9.70
N TYR A 88 -13.71 -8.60 -10.50
CA TYR A 88 -12.70 -7.56 -10.19
C TYR A 88 -12.82 -6.95 -8.79
N LEU A 89 -13.99 -6.45 -8.39
CA LEU A 89 -14.14 -5.78 -7.10
C LEU A 89 -13.93 -6.73 -5.92
N ILE A 90 -14.46 -7.96 -6.02
CA ILE A 90 -14.29 -8.98 -4.97
C ILE A 90 -12.83 -9.42 -4.91
N THR A 91 -12.20 -9.68 -6.06
CA THR A 91 -10.78 -10.01 -6.15
C THR A 91 -9.91 -8.89 -5.59
N GLY A 92 -10.27 -7.64 -5.84
CA GLY A 92 -9.64 -6.47 -5.22
C GLY A 92 -9.69 -6.50 -3.70
N LEU A 93 -10.89 -6.66 -3.13
CA LEU A 93 -11.06 -6.72 -1.67
C LEU A 93 -10.27 -7.88 -1.05
N VAL A 94 -10.38 -9.08 -1.62
CA VAL A 94 -9.65 -10.27 -1.14
C VAL A 94 -8.14 -10.06 -1.29
N GLY A 95 -7.68 -9.53 -2.42
CA GLY A 95 -6.28 -9.21 -2.68
C GLY A 95 -5.74 -8.16 -1.70
N GLY A 96 -6.53 -7.14 -1.38
CA GLY A 96 -6.23 -6.15 -0.35
C GLY A 96 -6.08 -6.79 1.03
N ALA A 97 -7.02 -7.65 1.43
CA ALA A 97 -6.93 -8.39 2.70
C ALA A 97 -5.69 -9.30 2.75
N ALA A 98 -5.38 -9.99 1.65
CA ALA A 98 -4.21 -10.84 1.51
C ALA A 98 -2.89 -10.04 1.52
N LEU A 99 -2.90 -8.80 1.01
CA LEU A 99 -1.76 -7.89 1.12
C LEU A 99 -1.58 -7.40 2.57
N TRP A 100 -2.68 -7.14 3.28
CA TRP A 100 -2.65 -6.75 4.69
C TRP A 100 -2.02 -7.84 5.58
N LEU A 101 -2.64 -9.03 5.67
CA LEU A 101 -1.96 -10.26 5.30
C LEU A 101 -0.44 -10.36 5.45
N ILE A 102 0.16 -10.32 4.26
CA ILE A 102 1.58 -10.32 3.97
C ILE A 102 2.32 -9.19 4.69
N ASN A 103 1.78 -7.98 4.74
CA ASN A 103 2.43 -6.87 5.44
C ASN A 103 2.51 -7.10 6.95
N TYR A 104 1.44 -7.59 7.55
CA TYR A 104 1.33 -7.77 9.00
C TYR A 104 2.15 -8.97 9.49
N LEU A 105 2.05 -10.11 8.79
CA LEU A 105 2.71 -11.36 9.18
C LEU A 105 4.06 -11.58 8.49
N GLY A 106 4.14 -11.32 7.18
CA GLY A 106 5.33 -11.59 6.37
C GLY A 106 6.40 -10.52 6.55
N ILE A 107 6.12 -9.27 6.16
CA ILE A 107 7.07 -8.16 6.27
C ILE A 107 7.43 -7.91 7.74
N GLY A 108 6.44 -7.98 8.63
CA GLY A 108 6.66 -7.88 10.07
C GLY A 108 7.59 -8.94 10.69
N ALA A 109 7.86 -10.03 10.00
CA ALA A 109 8.76 -11.09 10.45
C ALA A 109 10.22 -10.91 9.98
N ILE A 110 10.50 -10.01 9.03
CA ILE A 110 11.84 -9.88 8.42
C ILE A 110 12.87 -9.35 9.44
N HIS A 111 12.57 -8.22 10.08
CA HIS A 111 13.41 -7.62 11.11
C HIS A 111 12.60 -6.70 12.03
N LEU A 112 13.17 -6.30 13.16
CA LEU A 112 12.48 -5.51 14.20
C LEU A 112 11.87 -4.20 13.66
N GLY A 113 12.62 -3.47 12.83
CA GLY A 113 12.11 -2.25 12.17
C GLY A 113 10.88 -2.51 11.32
N ALA A 114 10.88 -3.54 10.47
CA ALA A 114 9.74 -3.91 9.63
C ALA A 114 8.52 -4.31 10.48
N ARG A 115 8.74 -4.99 11.62
CA ARG A 115 7.69 -5.30 12.60
C ARG A 115 7.04 -4.05 13.18
N GLN A 116 7.82 -3.02 13.46
CA GLN A 116 7.31 -1.75 13.98
C GLN A 116 6.47 -1.02 12.92
N VAL A 117 6.88 -1.05 11.65
CA VAL A 117 6.08 -0.50 10.54
C VAL A 117 4.76 -1.25 10.38
N ALA A 118 4.79 -2.58 10.40
CA ALA A 118 3.60 -3.42 10.27
C ALA A 118 2.55 -3.18 11.36
N LYS A 119 3.00 -2.78 12.56
CA LYS A 119 2.15 -2.49 13.72
C LYS A 119 1.89 -1.00 13.93
N LEU A 120 2.29 -0.16 12.98
CA LEU A 120 2.26 1.30 13.13
C LEU A 120 0.83 1.85 13.18
N ASN A 121 -0.11 1.20 12.50
CA ASN A 121 -1.54 1.51 12.58
C ASN A 121 -2.26 0.37 13.33
N PRO A 122 -3.34 0.68 14.09
CA PRO A 122 -4.20 -0.34 14.67
C PRO A 122 -4.71 -1.33 13.61
N VAL A 123 -4.83 -2.60 13.97
CA VAL A 123 -5.22 -3.70 13.07
C VAL A 123 -6.47 -3.36 12.23
N PRO A 124 -7.58 -2.84 12.80
CA PRO A 124 -8.76 -2.51 12.00
C PRO A 124 -8.50 -1.42 10.96
N ILE A 125 -7.72 -0.40 11.32
CA ILE A 125 -7.37 0.71 10.41
C ILE A 125 -6.46 0.20 9.30
N ALA A 126 -5.44 -0.60 9.65
CA ALA A 126 -4.53 -1.18 8.68
C ALA A 126 -5.27 -2.08 7.67
N LEU A 127 -6.16 -2.94 8.15
CA LEU A 127 -6.98 -3.79 7.29
C LEU A 127 -7.90 -2.95 6.38
N ALA A 128 -8.61 -1.97 6.94
CA ALA A 128 -9.50 -1.10 6.19
C ALA A 128 -8.77 -0.35 5.05
N LEU A 129 -7.57 0.16 5.32
CA LEU A 129 -6.75 0.82 4.29
C LEU A 129 -6.40 -0.15 3.15
N HIS A 130 -6.02 -1.39 3.45
CA HIS A 130 -5.65 -2.33 2.39
C HIS A 130 -6.87 -2.86 1.60
N LEU A 131 -8.03 -3.03 2.26
CA LEU A 131 -9.29 -3.30 1.57
C LEU A 131 -9.64 -2.16 0.62
N LEU A 132 -9.51 -0.91 1.08
CA LEU A 132 -9.73 0.29 0.26
C LEU A 132 -8.76 0.35 -0.92
N PHE A 133 -7.48 0.03 -0.70
CA PHE A 133 -6.48 -0.09 -1.78
C PHE A 133 -6.95 -1.07 -2.85
N GLY A 134 -7.31 -2.30 -2.47
CA GLY A 134 -7.71 -3.34 -3.41
C GLY A 134 -8.99 -2.99 -4.17
N PHE A 135 -9.95 -2.37 -3.48
CA PHE A 135 -11.19 -1.85 -4.07
C PHE A 135 -10.92 -0.78 -5.12
N ILE A 136 -10.12 0.25 -4.78
CA ILE A 136 -9.77 1.33 -5.71
C ILE A 136 -8.97 0.78 -6.88
N ALA A 137 -7.98 -0.07 -6.64
CA ALA A 137 -7.12 -0.61 -7.69
C ALA A 137 -7.93 -1.37 -8.75
N SER A 138 -8.84 -2.23 -8.30
CA SER A 138 -9.71 -3.00 -9.21
C SER A 138 -10.78 -2.13 -9.84
N GLY A 139 -11.37 -1.18 -9.11
CA GLY A 139 -12.37 -0.25 -9.63
C GLY A 139 -11.82 0.64 -10.74
N VAL A 140 -10.64 1.23 -10.54
CA VAL A 140 -9.94 2.03 -11.56
C VAL A 140 -9.60 1.18 -12.78
N ALA A 141 -9.09 -0.04 -12.58
CA ALA A 141 -8.78 -0.93 -13.69
C ALA A 141 -10.02 -1.26 -14.53
N VAL A 142 -11.17 -1.55 -13.88
CA VAL A 142 -12.44 -1.77 -14.57
C VAL A 142 -12.87 -0.54 -15.38
N LEU A 143 -12.79 0.66 -14.80
CA LEU A 143 -13.18 1.89 -15.49
C LEU A 143 -12.33 2.16 -16.74
N ILE A 144 -11.04 1.84 -16.68
CA ILE A 144 -10.10 2.01 -17.79
C ILE A 144 -10.28 0.95 -18.88
N GLN A 145 -10.71 -0.26 -18.52
CA GLN A 145 -10.84 -1.39 -19.43
C GLN A 145 -12.23 -1.49 -20.07
N ARG A 146 -13.21 -0.73 -19.58
CA ARG A 146 -14.51 -0.61 -20.25
C ARG A 146 -14.33 0.00 -21.64
N PRO A 147 -15.03 -0.53 -22.66
CA PRO A 147 -15.01 0.01 -24.01
C PRO A 147 -15.64 1.40 -24.09
#